data_AF-A0A195C5N3-F1
#
_entry.id   AF-A0A195C5N3-F1
#
_cell.length_a   1.000
_cell.length_b   1.000
_cell.length_c   1.000
_cell.angle_alpha   90.00
_cell.angle_beta   90.00
_cell.angle_gamma   90.00
#
_symmetry.space_group_name_H-M   'P 1'
#
loop_
_entity.id
_entity.type
_entity.pdbx_description
1 polymer ?
#
loop_
_entity_poly.entity_id
_entity_poly.type
_entity_poly.pdbx_seq_one_letter_code
_entity_poly.pdbx_strand_id
1 'polypeptide(L)'
;LAVEHDMGSVECAREFCSYMTEVLSINEGLISSEIAFVLEDYIDDQFNTEVQDGSIMQVAEELLRFHRYCMEGNESTAKTEFEKLPPLQSWLYSEQPSQPINSQPIKYQPSSSNEDMDIDKNEQESDGWTVVTNRRSK
;
A
#
# COMPACT_ATOMS: atom_id res chain seq x y z
N LEU A 1 -3.10 8.62 5.03
CA LEU A 1 -1.74 9.10 4.72
C LEU A 1 -1.11 8.32 3.57
N ALA A 2 -0.63 7.09 3.72
CA ALA A 2 0.09 6.39 2.64
C ALA A 2 -0.73 6.28 1.33
N VAL A 3 -1.95 5.77 1.43
CA VAL A 3 -2.91 5.68 0.30
C VAL A 3 -3.25 7.05 -0.28
N GLU A 4 -3.41 8.07 0.57
CA GLU A 4 -3.75 9.43 0.16
C GLU A 4 -2.61 10.15 -0.57
N HIS A 5 -1.38 9.65 -0.41
CA HIS A 5 -0.16 10.15 -1.05
C HIS A 5 0.36 9.21 -2.15
N ASP A 6 -0.49 8.30 -2.66
CA ASP A 6 -0.17 7.36 -3.73
C ASP A 6 1.02 6.43 -3.43
N MET A 7 1.31 6.18 -2.15
CA MET A 7 2.36 5.25 -1.73
C MET A 7 1.90 3.79 -1.70
N GLY A 8 0.61 3.54 -1.86
CA GLY A 8 0.04 2.22 -2.12
C GLY A 8 -1.42 2.33 -2.52
N SER A 9 -2.00 1.23 -3.01
CA SER A 9 -3.34 1.23 -3.57
C SER A 9 -4.43 1.16 -2.48
N VAL A 10 -5.64 1.60 -2.83
CA VAL A 10 -6.83 1.44 -1.97
C VAL A 10 -7.14 -0.06 -1.81
N GLU A 11 -6.88 -0.85 -2.84
CA GLU A 11 -7.05 -2.30 -2.85
C GLU A 11 -6.16 -2.97 -1.79
N CYS A 12 -4.87 -2.63 -1.73
CA CYS A 12 -3.96 -3.11 -0.68
C CYS A 12 -4.49 -2.75 0.72
N ALA A 13 -4.98 -1.52 0.92
CA ALA A 13 -5.55 -1.13 2.21
C ALA A 13 -6.80 -1.94 2.62
N ARG A 14 -7.60 -2.41 1.65
CA ARG A 14 -8.74 -3.29 1.92
C ARG A 14 -8.30 -4.73 2.19
N GLU A 15 -7.37 -5.24 1.39
CA GLU A 15 -6.79 -6.57 1.56
C GLU A 15 -6.12 -6.71 2.92
N PHE A 16 -5.49 -5.64 3.40
CA PHE A 16 -4.86 -5.59 4.72
C PHE A 16 -5.81 -5.99 5.86
N CYS A 17 -7.05 -5.52 5.84
CA CYS A 17 -8.04 -5.86 6.88
C CYS A 17 -8.34 -7.37 6.88
N SER A 18 -8.50 -7.97 5.70
CA SER A 18 -8.75 -9.40 5.56
C SER A 18 -7.53 -10.22 5.97
N TYR A 19 -6.34 -9.83 5.52
CA TYR A 19 -5.08 -10.46 5.86
C TYR A 19 -4.84 -10.49 7.39
N MET A 20 -4.99 -9.35 8.07
CA MET A 20 -4.81 -9.28 9.51
C MET A 20 -5.84 -10.12 10.28
N THR A 21 -7.08 -10.16 9.79
CA THR A 21 -8.12 -11.02 10.36
C THR A 21 -7.74 -12.50 10.24
N GLU A 22 -7.23 -12.92 9.08
CA GLU A 22 -6.75 -14.28 8.85
C GLU A 22 -5.58 -14.64 9.77
N VAL A 23 -4.57 -13.77 9.87
CA VAL A 23 -3.42 -13.93 10.76
C VAL A 23 -3.87 -14.16 12.21
N LEU A 24 -4.79 -13.33 12.72
CA LEU A 24 -5.33 -13.47 14.07
C LEU A 24 -6.15 -14.75 14.25
N SER A 25 -6.87 -15.20 13.22
CA SER A 25 -7.77 -16.36 13.29
C SER A 25 -7.04 -17.71 13.25
N ILE A 26 -5.93 -17.80 12.53
CA ILE A 26 -5.18 -19.06 12.32
C ILE A 26 -4.19 -19.30 13.45
N ASN A 27 -3.66 -18.23 14.04
CA ASN A 27 -2.62 -18.31 15.07
C ASN A 27 -3.21 -18.09 16.45
N GLU A 28 -2.93 -19.01 17.37
CA GLU A 28 -3.33 -18.89 18.78
C GLU A 28 -2.21 -18.29 19.62
N GLY A 29 -2.56 -17.50 20.64
CA GLY A 29 -1.60 -17.02 21.63
C GLY A 29 -0.62 -15.94 21.14
N LEU A 30 -0.95 -15.26 20.04
CA LEU A 30 -0.14 -14.15 19.51
C LEU A 30 0.04 -13.02 20.53
N ILE A 31 1.25 -12.49 20.60
CA ILE A 31 1.58 -11.32 21.41
C ILE A 31 1.72 -10.05 20.55
N SER A 32 1.60 -8.88 21.17
CA SER A 32 1.56 -7.59 20.45
C SER A 32 2.79 -7.37 19.57
N SER A 33 3.97 -7.85 19.96
CA SER A 33 5.20 -7.71 19.15
C SER A 33 5.16 -8.54 17.86
N GLU A 34 4.50 -9.69 17.87
CA GLU A 34 4.36 -10.53 16.67
C GLU A 34 3.39 -9.89 15.69
N ILE A 35 2.26 -9.36 16.20
CA ILE A 35 1.33 -8.59 15.38
C ILE A 35 1.98 -7.32 14.84
N ALA A 36 2.74 -6.60 15.67
CA ALA A 36 3.46 -5.41 15.25
C ALA A 36 4.44 -5.70 14.11
N PHE A 37 5.19 -6.81 14.18
CA PHE A 37 6.08 -7.23 13.11
C PHE A 37 5.33 -7.49 11.79
N VAL A 38 4.18 -8.18 11.85
CA VAL A 38 3.35 -8.44 10.66
C VAL A 38 2.77 -7.15 10.07
N LEU A 39 2.34 -6.22 10.93
CA LEU A 39 1.86 -4.90 10.50
C LEU A 39 2.96 -4.09 9.83
N GLU A 40 4.17 -4.08 10.40
CA GLU A 40 5.33 -3.37 9.87
C GLU A 40 5.76 -3.92 8.51
N ASP A 41 5.90 -5.25 8.39
CA ASP A 41 6.26 -5.95 7.16
C ASP A 41 5.25 -5.64 6.04
N TYR A 42 3.95 -5.70 6.34
CA TYR A 42 2.92 -5.36 5.36
C TYR A 42 2.99 -3.88 4.93
N ILE A 43 3.24 -2.97 5.88
CA ILE A 43 3.26 -1.53 5.56
C ILE A 43 4.49 -1.16 4.73
N ASP A 44 5.64 -1.76 5.03
CA ASP A 44 6.84 -1.59 4.22
C ASP A 44 6.64 -2.16 2.82
N ASP A 45 6.19 -3.42 2.70
CA ASP A 45 6.04 -4.09 1.41
C ASP A 45 4.95 -3.48 0.51
N GLN A 46 3.79 -3.13 1.07
CA GLN A 46 2.62 -2.72 0.28
C GLN A 46 2.50 -1.20 0.13
N PHE A 47 3.05 -0.44 1.07
CA PHE A 47 2.97 1.03 1.05
C PHE A 47 4.33 1.72 0.97
N ASN A 48 5.45 0.96 0.85
CA ASN A 48 6.81 1.51 0.81
C ASN A 48 7.03 2.57 1.90
N THR A 49 6.58 2.25 3.12
CA THR A 49 6.50 3.17 4.24
C THR A 49 7.07 2.52 5.50
N GLU A 50 8.05 3.17 6.12
CA GLU A 50 8.52 2.81 7.46
C GLU A 50 7.81 3.65 8.52
N VAL A 51 7.32 3.03 9.60
CA VAL A 51 6.60 3.70 10.68
C VAL A 51 7.39 3.63 11.98
N GLN A 52 8.02 4.75 12.37
CA GLN A 52 8.98 4.81 13.48
C GLN A 52 8.47 5.56 14.73
N ASP A 53 7.18 5.89 14.78
CA ASP A 53 6.57 6.66 15.89
C ASP A 53 6.01 5.76 17.02
N GLY A 54 6.16 4.44 16.90
CA GLY A 54 5.62 3.46 17.83
C GLY A 54 4.11 3.22 17.69
N SER A 55 3.45 3.82 16.71
CA SER A 55 2.01 3.61 16.46
C SER A 55 1.69 2.17 16.07
N ILE A 56 2.60 1.47 15.38
CA ILE A 56 2.44 0.05 15.02
C ILE A 56 2.19 -0.82 16.25
N MET A 57 2.94 -0.61 17.33
CA MET A 57 2.77 -1.36 18.58
C MET A 57 1.41 -1.07 19.23
N GLN A 58 0.99 0.20 19.23
CA GLN A 58 -0.30 0.60 19.80
C GLN A 58 -1.46 -0.01 19.01
N VAL A 59 -1.36 -0.03 17.68
CA VAL A 59 -2.35 -0.68 16.81
C VAL A 59 -2.38 -2.19 17.07
N ALA A 60 -1.23 -2.84 17.22
CA ALA A 60 -1.14 -4.26 17.53
C ALA A 60 -1.83 -4.63 18.87
N GLU A 61 -1.58 -3.84 19.92
CA GLU A 61 -2.24 -4.00 21.23
C GLU A 61 -3.76 -3.84 21.12
N GLU A 62 -4.21 -2.84 20.34
CA GLU A 62 -5.62 -2.57 20.13
C GLU A 62 -6.30 -3.71 19.34
N LEU A 63 -5.66 -4.24 18.30
CA LEU A 63 -6.15 -5.40 17.55
C LEU A 63 -6.30 -6.64 18.44
N LEU A 64 -5.30 -6.92 19.28
CA LEU A 64 -5.39 -8.05 20.23
C LEU A 64 -6.47 -7.84 21.29
N ARG A 65 -6.70 -6.60 21.71
CA ARG A 65 -7.80 -6.26 22.64
C ARG A 65 -9.16 -6.60 22.04
N PHE A 66 -9.40 -6.20 20.79
CA PHE A 66 -10.63 -6.57 20.07
C PHE A 66 -10.73 -8.07 19.79
N HIS A 67 -9.64 -8.70 19.39
CA HIS A 67 -9.59 -10.15 19.18
C HIS A 67 -10.00 -10.92 20.43
N ARG A 68 -9.53 -10.51 21.62
CA ARG A 68 -9.95 -11.11 22.89
C ARG A 68 -11.44 -10.99 23.14
N TYR A 69 -12.05 -9.83 22.86
CA TYR A 69 -13.51 -9.68 23.00
C TYR A 69 -14.27 -10.66 22.10
N CYS A 70 -13.79 -10.89 20.88
CA CYS A 70 -14.36 -11.89 19.97
C CYS A 70 -14.22 -13.31 20.52
N MET A 71 -13.03 -13.68 21.03
CA MET A 71 -12.76 -15.01 21.58
C MET A 71 -13.57 -15.30 22.86
N GLU A 72 -13.83 -14.28 23.67
CA GLU A 72 -14.65 -14.38 24.89
C GLU A 72 -16.16 -14.34 24.60
N GLY A 73 -16.57 -14.14 23.34
CA GLY A 73 -17.97 -13.95 22.95
C GLY A 73 -18.59 -12.64 23.47
N ASN A 74 -17.77 -11.68 23.88
CA ASN A 74 -18.20 -10.40 24.43
C ASN A 74 -18.42 -9.36 23.33
N GLU A 75 -19.34 -9.65 22.42
CA GLU A 75 -19.68 -8.76 21.30
C GLU A 75 -20.19 -7.38 21.76
N SER A 76 -20.86 -7.31 22.91
CA SER A 76 -21.42 -6.07 23.45
C SER A 76 -20.32 -5.07 23.79
N THR A 77 -19.28 -5.53 24.50
CA THR A 77 -18.11 -4.71 24.80
C THR A 77 -17.34 -4.37 23.53
N ALA A 78 -17.14 -5.32 22.61
CA ALA A 78 -16.50 -5.04 21.33
C ALA A 78 -17.21 -3.90 20.58
N LYS A 79 -18.54 -3.95 20.45
CA LYS A 79 -19.33 -2.89 19.78
C LYS A 79 -19.17 -1.55 20.49
N THR A 80 -19.24 -1.54 21.82
CA THR A 80 -19.13 -0.32 22.63
C THR A 80 -17.75 0.34 22.50
N GLU A 81 -16.67 -0.46 22.50
CA GLU A 81 -15.31 0.09 22.30
C GLU A 81 -15.09 0.51 20.84
N PHE A 82 -15.67 -0.20 19.87
CA PHE A 82 -15.59 0.14 18.45
C PHE A 82 -16.23 1.50 18.15
N GLU A 83 -17.36 1.83 18.78
CA GLU A 83 -18.03 3.13 18.63
C GLU A 83 -17.19 4.32 19.15
N LYS A 84 -16.16 4.08 19.95
CA LYS A 84 -15.24 5.14 20.42
C LYS A 84 -14.13 5.45 19.43
N LEU A 85 -13.92 4.59 18.43
CA LEU A 85 -12.89 4.80 17.42
C LEU A 85 -13.29 5.93 16.46
N PRO A 86 -12.30 6.62 15.87
CA PRO A 86 -12.56 7.61 14.83
C PRO A 86 -13.35 7.00 13.68
N PRO A 87 -14.22 7.78 13.00
CA PRO A 87 -14.91 7.30 11.82
C PRO A 87 -13.89 6.91 10.75
N LEU A 88 -14.19 5.83 10.05
CA LEU A 88 -13.38 5.37 8.93
C LEU A 88 -13.40 6.38 7.78
N GLN A 89 -12.29 6.43 7.05
CA GLN A 89 -12.13 7.35 5.92
C GLN A 89 -13.02 6.92 4.75
N SER A 90 -13.66 7.88 4.09
CA SER A 90 -14.64 7.62 3.02
C SER A 90 -14.03 6.88 1.82
N TRP A 91 -12.74 7.08 1.55
CA TRP A 91 -12.03 6.43 0.44
C TRP A 91 -11.94 4.92 0.61
N LEU A 92 -11.98 4.41 1.86
CA LEU A 92 -11.92 2.97 2.12
C LEU A 92 -13.17 2.25 1.59
N TYR A 93 -14.32 2.93 1.60
CA TYR A 93 -15.62 2.40 1.17
C TYR A 93 -15.96 2.67 -0.29
N SER A 94 -15.21 3.54 -0.96
CA SER A 94 -15.55 3.95 -2.33
C SER A 94 -15.21 2.82 -3.31
N GLU A 95 -16.22 2.08 -3.78
CA GLU A 95 -16.13 1.22 -4.97
C GLU A 95 -15.96 2.07 -6.25
N GLN A 96 -15.05 3.03 -6.25
CA GLN A 96 -14.73 3.72 -7.48
C GLN A 96 -14.01 2.74 -8.40
N PRO A 97 -14.48 2.55 -9.65
CA PRO A 97 -13.74 1.76 -10.62
C PRO A 97 -12.36 2.38 -10.74
N SER A 98 -11.33 1.58 -10.48
CA SER A 98 -9.94 1.89 -10.78
C SER A 98 -9.87 2.55 -12.16
N GLN A 99 -9.57 3.85 -12.20
CA GLN A 99 -9.16 4.48 -13.45
C GLN A 99 -7.98 3.64 -13.97
N PRO A 100 -7.97 3.22 -15.25
CA PRO A 100 -6.91 2.37 -15.75
C PRO A 100 -5.58 3.09 -15.53
N ILE A 101 -4.76 2.50 -14.68
CA ILE A 101 -3.37 2.86 -14.46
C ILE A 101 -2.75 2.86 -15.86
N ASN A 102 -2.38 4.04 -16.35
CA ASN A 102 -1.67 4.17 -17.60
C ASN A 102 -0.27 3.62 -17.35
N SER A 103 -0.12 2.30 -17.48
CA SER A 103 1.12 1.58 -17.26
C SER A 103 2.16 2.13 -18.23
N GLN A 104 2.99 3.05 -17.76
CA GLN A 104 4.24 3.35 -18.42
C GLN A 104 5.07 2.07 -18.32
N PRO A 105 5.48 1.46 -19.45
CA PRO A 105 6.27 0.25 -19.40
C PRO A 105 7.61 0.58 -18.73
N ILE A 106 7.84 -0.04 -17.58
CA ILE A 106 9.14 -0.17 -16.94
C ILE A 106 10.05 -0.79 -18.01
N LYS A 107 10.96 0.01 -18.57
CA LYS A 107 12.04 -0.48 -19.42
C LYS A 107 12.96 -1.32 -18.55
N TYR A 108 12.70 -2.62 -18.48
CA TYR A 108 13.68 -3.62 -18.12
C TYR A 108 14.90 -3.42 -19.03
N GLN A 109 16.01 -2.97 -18.46
CA GLN A 109 17.33 -3.10 -19.07
C GLN A 109 17.84 -4.49 -18.70
N PRO A 110 17.81 -5.49 -19.61
CA PRO A 110 18.57 -6.71 -19.38
C PRO A 110 20.06 -6.39 -19.51
N SER A 111 20.82 -6.71 -18.46
CA SER A 111 22.26 -6.94 -18.57
C SER A 111 22.51 -7.96 -19.68
N SER A 112 23.11 -7.52 -20.77
CA SER A 112 23.75 -8.41 -21.73
C SER A 112 25.18 -7.96 -21.90
N SER A 113 26.07 -8.73 -21.28
CA SER A 113 27.44 -8.93 -21.76
C SER A 113 27.43 -9.06 -23.29
N ASN A 114 28.36 -8.37 -23.96
CA ASN A 114 29.29 -8.94 -24.95
C ASN A 114 30.21 -7.84 -25.47
N GLU A 115 31.47 -8.23 -25.59
CA GLU A 115 32.65 -7.51 -26.04
C GLU A 115 32.70 -7.24 -27.56
N ASP A 116 33.41 -6.16 -27.91
CA ASP A 116 34.12 -5.88 -29.18
C ASP A 116 33.32 -5.39 -30.41
N MET A 117 33.47 -4.09 -30.75
CA MET A 117 34.25 -3.61 -31.91
C MET A 117 34.05 -2.11 -32.17
N ASP A 118 35.17 -1.41 -32.35
CA ASP A 118 35.32 -0.03 -32.84
C ASP A 118 34.60 0.24 -34.16
N ILE A 119 33.87 1.37 -34.28
CA ILE A 119 33.83 2.17 -35.50
C ILE A 119 33.47 3.64 -35.22
N ASP A 120 34.20 4.52 -35.91
CA ASP A 120 34.31 5.98 -35.83
C ASP A 120 33.14 6.76 -36.48
N LYS A 121 32.95 8.01 -36.00
CA LYS A 121 32.39 9.20 -36.67
C LYS A 121 30.90 9.31 -37.00
N ASN A 122 30.21 10.27 -36.37
CA ASN A 122 29.97 11.62 -36.91
C ASN A 122 28.94 12.40 -36.07
N GLU A 123 29.25 13.67 -35.79
CA GLU A 123 28.42 14.67 -35.10
C GLU A 123 27.16 15.03 -35.89
N GLN A 124 26.00 15.20 -35.21
CA GLN A 124 25.08 16.31 -35.51
C GLN A 124 24.07 16.53 -34.38
N GLU A 125 24.14 17.73 -33.81
CA GLU A 125 23.17 18.34 -32.92
C GLU A 125 21.83 18.58 -33.64
N SER A 126 20.70 18.46 -32.93
CA SER A 126 19.51 19.28 -33.16
C SER A 126 18.50 19.05 -32.03
N ASP A 127 18.52 19.97 -31.07
CA ASP A 127 17.43 20.26 -30.14
C ASP A 127 16.13 20.55 -30.92
N GLY A 128 15.00 19.99 -30.49
CA GLY A 128 13.78 19.90 -31.30
C GLY A 128 12.50 19.77 -30.47
N TRP A 129 12.19 20.81 -29.69
CA TRP A 129 10.88 21.00 -29.05
C TRP A 129 9.73 20.76 -30.04
N THR A 130 8.81 19.84 -29.70
CA THR A 130 7.60 19.60 -30.50
C THR A 130 6.38 20.28 -29.88
N VAL A 131 5.68 21.02 -30.74
CA VAL A 131 4.54 21.93 -30.48
C VAL A 131 3.24 21.19 -30.14
N VAL A 132 2.52 21.68 -29.14
CA VAL A 132 1.11 21.31 -28.84
C VAL A 132 0.14 22.17 -29.65
N THR A 133 -0.80 21.56 -30.39
CA THR A 133 -1.91 22.27 -31.03
C THR A 133 -3.25 21.82 -30.46
N ASN A 134 -3.98 22.72 -29.78
CA ASN A 134 -5.36 22.51 -29.38
C ASN A 134 -6.29 22.56 -30.61
N ARG A 135 -7.06 21.49 -30.85
CA ARG A 135 -8.20 21.51 -31.78
C ARG A 135 -9.50 21.67 -31.00
N ARG A 136 -10.14 22.83 -31.13
CA ARG A 136 -11.57 23.06 -30.82
C ARG A 136 -12.33 22.86 -32.13
N SER A 137 -13.27 21.91 -32.20
CA SER A 137 -14.18 21.78 -33.34
C SER A 137 -15.63 21.93 -32.92
N LYS A 138 -16.20 23.03 -33.43
CA LYS A 138 -17.58 23.34 -33.84
C LYS A 138 -18.72 23.14 -32.85
#